data_AF-A0A834YFR9-F1
#
_entry.id   AF-A0A834YFR9-F1
#
_cell.length_a   1.000
_cell.length_b   1.000
_cell.length_c   1.000
_cell.angle_alpha   90.00
_cell.angle_beta   90.00
_cell.angle_gamma   90.00
#
_symmetry.space_group_name_H-M   'P 1'
#
loop_
_entity.id
_entity.type
_entity.pdbx_description
1 polymer ?
#
loop_
_entity_poly.entity_id
_entity_poly.type
_entity_poly.pdbx_seq_one_letter_code
_entity_poly.pdbx_strand_id
1 'polypeptide(L)'
;MDTKGTKRSITASIAIAEAASWYCAFVLVVLILLSSFRENSLTDEIVRGNQLLGRPCDEIYVVGEGETLHTISDKCGDPFIVEQNPHIHDPDDVFPGLVIKITSSKSRKLLRYYINYKSMKKKVKQYAQQIGIGAQDRRHVLKDFSRMLDNQIEKIVLFLLEQQGLLASRIAKLGEQHDALLQQPEISQISELREAYRAVGQDLLKLLFYVEMNAIGLRKILKKFDKRFGYKFTDYYVKTRANHPYSALQQVCKHVGIGAVVGAISRNLSDLQDRQGSYLSIYDEPALPVQEPVIDSIKAAVDRLTHSTNFLHFLGQHALIMQEEELPTPVEDHVDDQIYNFSSLLLNLANTFLYMVNTYIVVPTADNYSLSLGAAATVCGVVIGAMAVAQVFSSVYFSAWSNKSYFRPLVFSSIILLVGNILYALAYDLDSIAVLLIGRLLCGFGSARAVNRRYISDCVPLKIRMQASAAFVSASALGMASGPALAGLLQTNFKIYKLTFNEDTLPGWVMALAWLVYLLWLWISFKEPSRETEESPASQEAKAGISTGSHHDYAYVQLR
;
A
#
# COMPACT_ATOMS: atom_id res chain seq x y z
N MET A 1 61.97 -7.49 -24.03
CA MET A 1 60.75 -7.59 -24.86
C MET A 1 59.64 -8.07 -23.95
N ASP A 2 58.81 -7.18 -23.38
CA ASP A 2 57.58 -7.63 -22.69
C ASP A 2 56.54 -6.51 -22.39
N THR A 3 56.58 -5.41 -23.14
CA THR A 3 55.64 -4.28 -22.96
C THR A 3 54.38 -4.37 -23.83
N LYS A 4 54.34 -5.32 -24.79
CA LYS A 4 53.18 -5.55 -25.67
C LYS A 4 52.14 -6.49 -25.06
N GLY A 5 52.52 -7.43 -24.18
CA GLY A 5 51.61 -8.38 -23.54
C GLY A 5 50.68 -7.72 -22.52
N THR A 6 51.25 -6.87 -21.64
CA THR A 6 50.52 -6.22 -20.54
C THR A 6 49.52 -5.18 -21.03
N LYS A 7 49.88 -4.37 -22.05
CA LYS A 7 48.96 -3.39 -22.65
C LYS A 7 47.74 -4.07 -23.30
N ARG A 8 47.93 -5.25 -23.91
CA ARG A 8 46.87 -6.02 -24.57
C ARG A 8 45.92 -6.69 -23.57
N SER A 9 46.45 -7.12 -22.41
CA SER A 9 45.67 -7.67 -21.30
C SER A 9 44.83 -6.59 -20.58
N ILE A 10 45.36 -5.38 -20.42
CA ILE A 10 44.60 -4.26 -19.80
C ILE A 10 43.51 -3.76 -20.74
N THR A 11 43.77 -3.61 -22.05
CA THR A 11 42.72 -3.25 -23.03
C THR A 11 41.63 -4.31 -23.15
N ALA A 12 41.99 -5.59 -23.07
CA ALA A 12 41.00 -6.67 -23.04
C ALA A 12 40.13 -6.62 -21.76
N SER A 13 40.73 -6.31 -20.61
CA SER A 13 40.01 -6.22 -19.34
C SER A 13 39.05 -5.02 -19.30
N ILE A 14 39.43 -3.88 -19.88
CA ILE A 14 38.58 -2.70 -20.02
C ILE A 14 37.41 -2.99 -20.98
N ALA A 15 37.67 -3.65 -22.12
CA ALA A 15 36.62 -4.03 -23.07
C ALA A 15 35.61 -5.04 -22.47
N ILE A 16 36.06 -5.95 -21.61
CA ILE A 16 35.18 -6.89 -20.89
C ILE A 16 34.35 -6.15 -19.83
N ALA A 17 34.92 -5.18 -19.13
CA ALA A 17 34.20 -4.37 -18.14
C ALA A 17 33.16 -3.44 -18.79
N GLU A 18 33.48 -2.84 -19.94
CA GLU A 18 32.51 -2.09 -20.73
C GLU A 18 31.39 -2.99 -21.24
N ALA A 19 31.72 -4.16 -21.78
CA ALA A 19 30.70 -5.13 -22.20
C ALA A 19 29.80 -5.56 -21.03
N ALA A 20 30.36 -5.85 -19.86
CA ALA A 20 29.59 -6.22 -18.67
C ALA A 20 28.69 -5.06 -18.18
N SER A 21 29.16 -3.82 -18.24
CA SER A 21 28.38 -2.63 -17.91
C SER A 21 27.19 -2.45 -18.86
N TRP A 22 27.40 -2.64 -20.17
CA TRP A 22 26.34 -2.61 -21.17
C TRP A 22 25.35 -3.76 -20.99
N TYR A 23 25.80 -4.97 -20.63
CA TYR A 23 24.92 -6.09 -20.28
C TYR A 23 24.10 -5.81 -19.02
N CYS A 24 24.69 -5.21 -17.98
CA CYS A 24 23.95 -4.81 -16.78
C CYS A 24 22.91 -3.72 -17.07
N ALA A 25 23.26 -2.73 -17.89
CA ALA A 25 22.33 -1.69 -18.33
C ALA A 25 21.19 -2.27 -19.18
N PHE A 26 21.52 -3.20 -20.10
CA PHE A 26 20.54 -3.90 -20.92
C PHE A 26 19.63 -4.80 -20.07
N VAL A 27 20.17 -5.54 -19.09
CA VAL A 27 19.38 -6.35 -18.16
C VAL A 27 18.47 -5.46 -17.29
N LEU A 28 18.93 -4.29 -16.85
CA LEU A 28 18.09 -3.34 -16.11
C LEU A 28 16.97 -2.78 -16.99
N VAL A 29 17.25 -2.42 -18.25
CA VAL A 29 16.24 -1.97 -19.21
C VAL A 29 15.27 -3.11 -19.55
N VAL A 30 15.75 -4.34 -19.72
CA VAL A 30 14.92 -5.55 -19.93
C VAL A 30 14.09 -5.87 -18.71
N LEU A 31 14.59 -5.70 -17.48
CA LEU A 31 13.81 -5.89 -16.25
C LEU A 31 12.74 -4.81 -16.09
N ILE A 32 13.04 -3.56 -16.48
CA ILE A 32 12.07 -2.45 -16.50
C ILE A 32 11.00 -2.72 -17.58
N LEU A 33 11.40 -3.16 -18.77
CA LEU A 33 10.46 -3.54 -19.84
C LEU A 33 9.66 -4.78 -19.46
N LEU A 34 10.26 -5.81 -18.87
CA LEU A 34 9.57 -7.00 -18.37
C LEU A 34 8.61 -6.64 -17.22
N SER A 35 8.90 -5.63 -16.41
CA SER A 35 7.95 -5.12 -15.42
C SER A 35 6.78 -4.35 -16.03
N SER A 36 6.96 -3.75 -17.22
CA SER A 36 5.88 -3.16 -18.03
C SER A 36 5.14 -4.19 -18.89
N PHE A 37 5.76 -5.33 -19.24
CA PHE A 37 5.17 -6.41 -20.02
C PHE A 37 4.55 -7.53 -19.17
N ARG A 38 4.84 -7.60 -17.86
CA ARG A 38 4.19 -8.51 -16.90
C ARG A 38 2.78 -8.06 -16.50
N GLU A 39 2.11 -7.40 -17.43
CA GLU A 39 0.66 -7.20 -17.43
C GLU A 39 -0.01 -7.83 -18.67
N ASN A 40 0.73 -8.50 -19.59
CA ASN A 40 0.12 -8.95 -20.84
C ASN A 40 0.59 -10.30 -21.43
N SER A 41 0.90 -11.31 -20.62
CA SER A 41 1.12 -12.68 -21.15
C SER A 41 0.85 -13.79 -20.14
N LEU A 42 -0.42 -14.20 -20.05
CA LEU A 42 -0.79 -15.59 -19.75
C LEU A 42 -1.33 -16.16 -21.05
N THR A 43 -0.51 -16.96 -21.71
CA THR A 43 -0.84 -17.67 -22.95
C THR A 43 -1.87 -18.76 -22.69
N ASP A 44 -2.95 -18.69 -23.46
CA ASP A 44 -3.97 -19.72 -23.68
C ASP A 44 -3.35 -21.09 -23.99
N GLU A 45 -3.81 -22.13 -23.30
CA GLU A 45 -3.69 -23.52 -23.74
C GLU A 45 -5.05 -23.95 -24.33
N ILE A 46 -5.07 -24.16 -25.64
CA ILE A 46 -6.25 -24.55 -26.40
C ILE A 46 -6.61 -26.01 -26.09
N VAL A 47 -7.72 -26.25 -25.40
CA VAL A 47 -8.40 -27.55 -25.39
C VAL A 47 -9.75 -27.42 -26.09
N ARG A 48 -9.81 -27.98 -27.30
CA ARG A 48 -11.02 -28.18 -28.10
C ARG A 48 -11.96 -29.16 -27.38
N GLY A 49 -13.20 -28.75 -27.16
CA GLY A 49 -14.27 -29.62 -26.67
C GLY A 49 -15.65 -29.07 -26.99
N ASN A 50 -16.13 -29.34 -28.21
CA ASN A 50 -17.53 -29.18 -28.59
C ASN A 50 -18.42 -30.03 -27.67
N GLN A 51 -19.18 -29.41 -26.76
CA GLN A 51 -20.46 -29.87 -26.21
C GLN A 51 -20.78 -29.02 -24.98
N LEU A 52 -21.77 -28.10 -25.08
CA LEU A 52 -22.62 -27.62 -23.96
C LEU A 52 -23.58 -26.52 -24.48
N LEU A 53 -24.46 -26.86 -25.43
CA LEU A 53 -25.67 -26.08 -25.70
C LEU A 53 -26.76 -26.63 -24.78
N GLY A 54 -27.06 -25.95 -23.67
CA GLY A 54 -28.22 -26.34 -22.86
C GLY A 54 -28.34 -25.88 -21.40
N ARG A 55 -27.72 -24.78 -20.95
CA ARG A 55 -28.02 -24.22 -19.61
C ARG A 55 -28.07 -22.69 -19.57
N PRO A 56 -29.09 -22.11 -18.88
CA PRO A 56 -29.27 -20.71 -18.50
C PRO A 56 -28.05 -19.81 -18.52
N CYS A 57 -27.21 -20.11 -17.54
CA CYS A 57 -25.97 -19.45 -17.18
C CYS A 57 -25.17 -20.50 -16.38
N ASP A 58 -24.07 -21.00 -16.96
CA ASP A 58 -23.09 -21.79 -16.22
C ASP A 58 -22.12 -20.86 -15.46
N GLU A 59 -21.20 -21.39 -14.66
CA GLU A 59 -20.25 -20.58 -13.86
C GLU A 59 -19.40 -19.62 -14.70
N ILE A 60 -19.33 -19.89 -16.00
CA ILE A 60 -18.69 -19.10 -17.04
C ILE A 60 -19.75 -18.77 -18.09
N TYR A 61 -19.98 -17.49 -18.35
CA TYR A 61 -20.96 -16.98 -19.30
C TYR A 61 -20.26 -16.14 -20.38
N VAL A 62 -20.68 -16.32 -21.63
CA VAL A 62 -20.16 -15.56 -22.76
C VAL A 62 -21.21 -14.52 -23.16
N VAL A 63 -20.82 -13.25 -23.15
CA VAL A 63 -21.68 -12.11 -23.47
C VAL A 63 -22.17 -12.21 -24.93
N GLY A 64 -23.49 -12.12 -25.15
CA GLY A 64 -24.10 -12.07 -26.47
C GLY A 64 -24.17 -10.66 -27.09
N GLU A 65 -24.51 -10.58 -28.38
CA GLU A 65 -24.68 -9.29 -29.06
C GLU A 65 -25.79 -8.44 -28.42
N GLY A 66 -25.45 -7.20 -28.03
CA GLY A 66 -26.39 -6.25 -27.41
C GLY A 66 -26.70 -6.52 -25.93
N GLU A 67 -26.04 -7.49 -25.29
CA GLU A 67 -26.19 -7.74 -23.86
C GLU A 67 -25.31 -6.79 -23.03
N THR A 68 -25.91 -6.17 -22.02
CA THR A 68 -25.21 -5.38 -20.99
C THR A 68 -25.01 -6.20 -19.71
N LEU A 69 -24.08 -5.78 -18.86
CA LEU A 69 -23.92 -6.33 -17.50
C LEU A 69 -25.23 -6.36 -16.71
N HIS A 70 -26.08 -5.34 -16.88
CA HIS A 70 -27.38 -5.27 -16.23
C HIS A 70 -28.36 -6.32 -16.75
N THR A 71 -28.47 -6.47 -18.08
CA THR A 71 -29.33 -7.50 -18.68
C THR A 71 -28.85 -8.91 -18.34
N ILE A 72 -27.54 -9.14 -18.24
CA ILE A 72 -26.99 -10.45 -17.87
C ILE A 72 -27.16 -10.71 -16.36
N SER A 73 -26.93 -9.71 -15.52
CA SER A 73 -27.26 -9.76 -14.08
C SER A 73 -28.72 -10.13 -13.85
N ASP A 74 -29.65 -9.54 -14.60
CA ASP A 74 -31.08 -9.85 -14.48
C ASP A 74 -31.46 -11.22 -15.07
N LYS A 75 -30.86 -11.60 -16.21
CA LYS A 75 -31.05 -12.90 -16.88
C LYS A 75 -30.52 -14.07 -16.03
N CYS A 76 -29.39 -13.88 -15.36
CA CYS A 76 -28.72 -14.90 -14.56
C CYS A 76 -28.96 -14.79 -13.05
N GLY A 77 -29.51 -13.67 -12.58
CA GLY A 77 -29.81 -13.42 -11.17
C GLY A 77 -28.57 -13.20 -10.29
N ASP A 78 -27.51 -12.61 -10.84
CA ASP A 78 -26.25 -12.32 -10.12
C ASP A 78 -26.08 -10.81 -9.86
N PRO A 79 -26.54 -10.28 -8.70
CA PRO A 79 -26.45 -8.87 -8.38
C PRO A 79 -25.03 -8.39 -8.03
N PHE A 80 -24.04 -9.29 -7.95
CA PHE A 80 -22.65 -9.00 -7.62
C PHE A 80 -21.70 -9.31 -8.78
N ILE A 81 -22.23 -9.42 -10.00
CA ILE A 81 -21.48 -9.77 -11.21
C ILE A 81 -20.23 -8.89 -11.42
N VAL A 82 -20.28 -7.60 -11.03
CA VAL A 82 -19.14 -6.67 -11.13
C VAL A 82 -18.04 -6.96 -10.09
N GLU A 83 -18.41 -7.43 -8.90
CA GLU A 83 -17.44 -7.68 -7.81
C GLU A 83 -16.61 -8.95 -8.07
N GLN A 84 -17.14 -9.89 -8.86
CA GLN A 84 -16.45 -11.14 -9.24
C GLN A 84 -15.71 -11.05 -10.57
N ASN A 85 -15.96 -9.99 -11.34
CA ASN A 85 -15.33 -9.72 -12.62
C ASN A 85 -14.60 -8.37 -12.54
N PRO A 86 -13.52 -8.29 -11.74
CA PRO A 86 -12.80 -7.04 -11.48
C PRO A 86 -12.14 -6.44 -12.73
N HIS A 87 -12.09 -7.19 -13.84
CA HIS A 87 -11.66 -6.72 -15.15
C HIS A 87 -12.68 -5.80 -15.83
N ILE A 88 -13.92 -5.73 -15.33
CA ILE A 88 -14.95 -4.83 -15.84
C ILE A 88 -14.97 -3.60 -14.94
N HIS A 89 -14.54 -2.46 -15.47
CA HIS A 89 -14.43 -1.20 -14.73
C HIS A 89 -15.61 -0.27 -15.03
N ASP A 90 -16.17 -0.35 -16.24
CA ASP A 90 -17.33 0.40 -16.72
C ASP A 90 -18.38 -0.56 -17.33
N PRO A 91 -19.70 -0.32 -17.17
CA PRO A 91 -20.74 -1.04 -17.92
C PRO A 91 -20.55 -1.06 -19.44
N ASP A 92 -19.80 -0.11 -20.02
CA ASP A 92 -19.45 -0.07 -21.44
C ASP A 92 -18.29 -1.03 -21.83
N ASP A 93 -17.58 -1.62 -20.86
CA ASP A 93 -16.52 -2.62 -21.11
C ASP A 93 -17.07 -4.01 -21.49
N VAL A 94 -18.40 -4.12 -21.62
CA VAL A 94 -19.10 -5.36 -21.90
C VAL A 94 -19.35 -5.47 -23.40
N PHE A 95 -18.61 -6.33 -24.07
CA PHE A 95 -18.74 -6.56 -25.50
C PHE A 95 -19.02 -8.03 -25.84
N PRO A 96 -19.61 -8.32 -27.01
CA PRO A 96 -19.94 -9.68 -27.41
C PRO A 96 -18.69 -10.57 -27.46
N GLY A 97 -18.75 -11.75 -26.84
CA GLY A 97 -17.62 -12.67 -26.72
C GLY A 97 -16.80 -12.52 -25.43
N LEU A 98 -17.04 -11.49 -24.61
CA LEU A 98 -16.42 -11.37 -23.28
C LEU A 98 -16.89 -12.51 -22.37
N VAL A 99 -15.95 -13.11 -21.65
CA VAL A 99 -16.22 -14.20 -20.72
C VAL A 99 -16.32 -13.66 -19.31
N ILE A 100 -17.48 -13.82 -18.68
CA ILE A 100 -17.75 -13.35 -17.32
C ILE A 100 -18.10 -14.51 -16.41
N LYS A 101 -17.63 -14.45 -15.17
CA LYS A 101 -17.94 -15.42 -14.13
C LYS A 101 -19.32 -15.12 -13.54
N ILE A 102 -20.19 -16.13 -13.47
CA ILE A 102 -21.56 -16.02 -12.95
C ILE A 102 -21.76 -16.95 -11.76
N THR A 103 -22.37 -16.42 -10.70
CA THR A 103 -22.75 -17.23 -9.54
C THR A 103 -24.02 -18.04 -9.83
N SER A 104 -23.88 -19.35 -10.04
CA SER A 104 -24.99 -20.27 -10.33
C SER A 104 -26.11 -20.26 -9.27
N SER A 105 -27.32 -20.58 -9.73
CA SER A 105 -28.58 -20.59 -8.98
C SER A 105 -28.63 -21.39 -7.66
N LYS A 106 -27.69 -22.34 -7.42
CA LYS A 106 -27.49 -23.01 -6.11
C LYS A 106 -27.20 -22.01 -4.98
N SER A 107 -26.64 -20.84 -5.30
CA SER A 107 -26.35 -19.73 -4.38
C SER A 107 -27.58 -18.95 -3.91
N ARG A 108 -28.78 -19.11 -4.52
CA ARG A 108 -29.99 -18.33 -4.16
C ARG A 108 -30.46 -18.53 -2.71
N LYS A 109 -30.20 -19.69 -2.10
CA LYS A 109 -30.47 -19.90 -0.66
C LYS A 109 -29.51 -19.07 0.20
N LEU A 110 -28.23 -19.00 -0.18
CA LEU A 110 -27.19 -18.25 0.52
C LEU A 110 -27.38 -16.73 0.38
N LEU A 111 -27.80 -16.26 -0.81
CA LEU A 111 -28.15 -14.85 -1.10
C LEU A 111 -29.14 -14.24 -0.10
N ARG A 112 -30.05 -15.03 0.49
CA ARG A 112 -31.01 -14.54 1.49
C ARG A 112 -30.32 -14.07 2.78
N TYR A 113 -29.20 -14.69 3.13
CA TYR A 113 -28.46 -14.43 4.36
C TYR A 113 -27.41 -13.33 4.21
N TYR A 114 -27.10 -12.87 2.99
CA TYR A 114 -26.23 -11.69 2.81
C TYR A 114 -26.94 -10.39 3.18
N ILE A 115 -26.17 -9.39 3.58
CA ILE A 115 -26.65 -8.03 3.83
C ILE A 115 -27.33 -7.47 2.58
N ASN A 116 -28.56 -6.96 2.75
CA ASN A 116 -29.29 -6.33 1.64
C ASN A 116 -28.82 -4.88 1.43
N TYR A 117 -27.58 -4.72 0.98
CA TYR A 117 -26.94 -3.41 0.82
C TYR A 117 -27.73 -2.45 -0.09
N LYS A 118 -28.31 -2.95 -1.19
CA LYS A 118 -29.11 -2.14 -2.14
C LYS A 118 -30.35 -1.55 -1.46
N SER A 119 -31.09 -2.36 -0.71
CA SER A 119 -32.26 -1.89 0.04
C SER A 119 -31.88 -0.87 1.11
N MET A 120 -30.81 -1.14 1.87
CA MET A 120 -30.34 -0.22 2.91
C MET A 120 -29.87 1.12 2.31
N LYS A 121 -29.14 1.10 1.20
CA LYS A 121 -28.72 2.31 0.46
C LYS A 121 -29.94 3.14 0.02
N LYS A 122 -30.99 2.49 -0.49
CA LYS A 122 -32.24 3.16 -0.87
C LYS A 122 -32.91 3.81 0.34
N LYS A 123 -32.95 3.12 1.48
CA LYS A 123 -33.53 3.64 2.73
C LYS A 123 -32.75 4.84 3.27
N VAL A 124 -31.41 4.79 3.22
CA VAL A 124 -30.53 5.91 3.58
C VAL A 124 -30.79 7.15 2.71
N LYS A 125 -31.04 6.98 1.40
CA LYS A 125 -31.44 8.09 0.51
C LYS A 125 -32.82 8.65 0.89
N GLN A 126 -33.78 7.79 1.23
CA GLN A 126 -35.12 8.20 1.67
C GLN A 126 -35.08 9.03 2.96
N TYR A 127 -34.30 8.61 3.96
CA TYR A 127 -34.14 9.38 5.19
C TYR A 127 -33.59 10.79 4.95
N ALA A 128 -32.63 10.94 4.03
CA ALA A 128 -32.09 12.25 3.68
C ALA A 128 -33.14 13.16 3.02
N GLN A 129 -34.00 12.61 2.16
CA GLN A 129 -35.11 13.35 1.57
C GLN A 129 -36.15 13.76 2.63
N GLN A 130 -36.47 12.87 3.56
CA GLN A 130 -37.45 13.13 4.63
C GLN A 130 -36.97 14.17 5.66
N ILE A 131 -35.67 14.18 5.99
CA ILE A 131 -35.07 15.21 6.85
C ILE A 131 -35.06 16.57 6.14
N GLY A 132 -34.73 16.61 4.84
CA GLY A 132 -34.73 17.85 4.06
C GLY A 132 -36.11 18.51 3.91
N ILE A 133 -37.19 17.73 3.98
CA ILE A 133 -38.59 18.21 3.93
C ILE A 133 -39.12 18.55 5.33
N GLY A 134 -38.35 18.33 6.40
CA GLY A 134 -38.78 18.54 7.78
C GLY A 134 -39.82 17.53 8.29
N ALA A 135 -40.01 16.41 7.58
CA ALA A 135 -41.08 15.45 7.84
C ALA A 135 -40.74 14.45 8.96
N GLN A 136 -39.48 14.32 9.39
CA GLN A 136 -39.07 13.28 10.34
C GLN A 136 -37.96 13.75 11.29
N ASP A 137 -38.13 13.46 12.59
CA ASP A 137 -37.16 13.78 13.64
C ASP A 137 -35.86 12.95 13.48
N ARG A 138 -34.71 13.61 13.61
CA ARG A 138 -33.35 13.06 13.54
C ARG A 138 -33.16 11.85 14.46
N ARG A 139 -33.73 11.86 15.67
CA ARG A 139 -33.65 10.73 16.61
C ARG A 139 -34.36 9.49 16.08
N HIS A 140 -35.48 9.68 15.38
CA HIS A 140 -36.25 8.59 14.80
C HIS A 140 -35.47 7.89 13.68
N VAL A 141 -34.79 8.66 12.82
CA VAL A 141 -33.95 8.10 11.74
C VAL A 141 -32.80 7.26 12.28
N LEU A 142 -32.12 7.74 13.32
CA LEU A 142 -31.04 6.99 13.99
C LEU A 142 -31.55 5.67 14.59
N LYS A 143 -32.70 5.71 15.28
CA LYS A 143 -33.31 4.53 15.89
C LYS A 143 -33.78 3.52 14.84
N ASP A 144 -34.43 3.97 13.78
CA ASP A 144 -34.94 3.10 12.73
C ASP A 144 -33.80 2.46 11.92
N PHE A 145 -32.75 3.23 11.61
CA PHE A 145 -31.56 2.72 10.94
C PHE A 145 -30.79 1.72 11.82
N SER A 146 -30.64 2.01 13.12
CA SER A 146 -30.05 1.06 14.09
C SER A 146 -30.81 -0.26 14.10
N ARG A 147 -32.15 -0.22 14.17
CA ARG A 147 -32.98 -1.43 14.16
C ARG A 147 -32.83 -2.21 12.85
N MET A 148 -32.76 -1.52 11.71
CA MET A 148 -32.56 -2.15 10.41
C MET A 148 -31.19 -2.85 10.33
N LEU A 149 -30.14 -2.22 10.87
CA LEU A 149 -28.81 -2.83 10.96
C LEU A 149 -28.81 -4.05 11.87
N ASP A 150 -29.38 -3.93 13.08
CA ASP A 150 -29.48 -5.04 14.05
C ASP A 150 -30.17 -6.25 13.40
N ASN A 151 -31.29 -6.05 12.68
CA ASN A 151 -31.98 -7.12 11.96
C ASN A 151 -31.14 -7.78 10.84
N GLN A 152 -30.31 -7.00 10.12
CA GLN A 152 -29.41 -7.58 9.12
C GLN A 152 -28.29 -8.38 9.79
N ILE A 153 -27.71 -7.88 10.87
CA ILE A 153 -26.64 -8.55 11.61
C ILE A 153 -27.15 -9.85 12.23
N GLU A 154 -28.33 -9.82 12.87
CA GLU A 154 -28.96 -11.01 13.45
C GLU A 154 -29.14 -12.10 12.40
N LYS A 155 -29.68 -11.77 11.23
CA LYS A 155 -29.83 -12.70 10.11
C LYS A 155 -28.49 -13.32 9.68
N ILE A 156 -27.42 -12.53 9.63
CA ILE A 156 -26.07 -13.00 9.25
C ILE A 156 -25.52 -13.96 10.31
N VAL A 157 -25.70 -13.61 11.59
CA VAL A 157 -25.17 -14.35 12.72
C VAL A 157 -25.90 -15.67 12.93
N LEU A 158 -27.23 -15.69 12.79
CA LEU A 158 -28.01 -16.93 12.88
C LEU A 158 -27.56 -17.95 11.83
N PHE A 159 -27.32 -17.51 10.60
CA PHE A 159 -26.77 -18.37 9.56
C PHE A 159 -25.34 -18.84 9.88
N LEU A 160 -24.49 -17.93 10.35
CA LEU A 160 -23.12 -18.28 10.78
C LEU A 160 -23.12 -19.38 11.86
N LEU A 161 -23.96 -19.24 12.88
CA LEU A 161 -24.09 -20.22 13.97
C LEU A 161 -24.59 -21.57 13.47
N GLU A 162 -25.58 -21.58 12.57
CA GLU A 162 -26.07 -22.81 11.94
C GLU A 162 -24.95 -23.54 11.18
N GLN A 163 -24.17 -22.81 10.37
CA GLN A 163 -23.07 -23.40 9.61
C GLN A 163 -21.93 -23.88 10.52
N GLN A 164 -21.61 -23.14 11.60
CA GLN A 164 -20.64 -23.58 12.60
C GLN A 164 -21.09 -24.88 13.28
N GLY A 165 -22.37 -25.01 13.63
CA GLY A 165 -22.93 -26.24 14.21
C GLY A 165 -22.84 -27.44 13.26
N LEU A 166 -23.13 -27.24 11.97
CA LEU A 166 -22.98 -28.28 10.94
C LEU A 166 -21.52 -28.72 10.77
N LEU A 167 -20.58 -27.77 10.73
CA LEU A 167 -19.15 -28.07 10.66
C LEU A 167 -18.67 -28.81 11.91
N ALA A 168 -19.08 -28.37 13.10
CA ALA A 168 -18.73 -29.01 14.36
C ALA A 168 -19.25 -30.45 14.45
N SER A 169 -20.51 -30.68 14.05
CA SER A 169 -21.10 -32.03 13.99
C SER A 169 -20.33 -32.95 13.04
N ARG A 170 -19.95 -32.44 11.86
CA ARG A 170 -19.16 -33.20 10.89
C ARG A 170 -17.77 -33.52 11.42
N ILE A 171 -17.09 -32.57 12.07
CA ILE A 171 -15.78 -32.78 12.69
C ILE A 171 -15.86 -33.83 13.81
N ALA A 172 -16.89 -33.78 14.66
CA ALA A 172 -17.12 -34.78 15.70
C ALA A 172 -17.26 -36.18 15.11
N LYS A 173 -18.10 -36.35 14.07
CA LYS A 173 -18.26 -37.65 13.38
C LYS A 173 -16.96 -38.15 12.75
N LEU A 174 -16.17 -37.27 12.14
CA LEU A 174 -14.85 -37.63 11.61
C LEU A 174 -13.87 -38.01 12.73
N GLY A 175 -13.98 -37.39 13.90
CA GLY A 175 -13.21 -37.75 15.09
C GLY A 175 -13.50 -39.17 15.59
N GLU A 176 -14.76 -39.60 15.61
CA GLU A 176 -15.12 -40.99 15.95
C GLU A 176 -14.52 -41.99 14.95
N GLN A 177 -14.52 -41.66 13.66
CA GLN A 177 -13.89 -42.48 12.62
C GLN A 177 -12.37 -42.51 12.78
N HIS A 178 -11.76 -41.38 13.14
CA HIS A 178 -10.34 -41.28 13.45
C HIS A 178 -9.96 -42.18 14.64
N ASP A 179 -10.77 -42.17 15.70
CA ASP A 179 -10.54 -42.98 16.90
C ASP A 179 -10.73 -44.49 16.64
N ALA A 180 -11.66 -44.87 15.77
CA ALA A 180 -11.80 -46.25 15.31
C ALA A 180 -10.59 -46.73 14.51
N LEU A 181 -10.03 -45.86 13.65
CA LEU A 181 -8.83 -46.15 12.86
C LEU A 181 -7.55 -46.28 13.67
N LEU A 182 -7.49 -45.65 14.84
CA LEU A 182 -6.39 -45.87 15.80
C LEU A 182 -6.28 -47.33 16.23
N GLN A 183 -7.39 -48.07 16.23
CA GLN A 183 -7.43 -49.46 16.66
C GLN A 183 -7.03 -50.43 15.55
N GLN A 184 -7.32 -50.09 14.28
CA GLN A 184 -6.98 -50.90 13.10
C GLN A 184 -6.58 -49.99 11.93
N PRO A 185 -5.27 -49.80 11.69
CA PRO A 185 -4.80 -48.89 10.64
C PRO A 185 -4.92 -49.52 9.25
N GLU A 186 -5.82 -48.98 8.42
CA GLU A 186 -5.94 -49.30 6.99
C GLU A 186 -5.63 -48.06 6.13
N ILE A 187 -4.70 -48.19 5.17
CA ILE A 187 -4.17 -47.07 4.37
C ILE A 187 -5.26 -46.41 3.51
N SER A 188 -6.19 -47.21 2.97
CA SER A 188 -7.36 -46.75 2.20
C SER A 188 -8.23 -45.80 3.02
N GLN A 189 -8.57 -46.20 4.25
CA GLN A 189 -9.44 -45.45 5.15
C GLN A 189 -8.78 -44.16 5.68
N ILE A 190 -7.45 -44.14 5.83
CA ILE A 190 -6.67 -42.93 6.19
C ILE A 190 -6.78 -41.88 5.08
N SER A 191 -6.66 -42.28 3.81
CA SER A 191 -6.79 -41.37 2.67
C SER A 191 -8.21 -40.81 2.53
N GLU A 192 -9.24 -41.63 2.75
CA GLU A 192 -10.64 -41.20 2.75
C GLU A 192 -10.94 -40.21 3.87
N LEU A 193 -10.43 -40.46 5.08
CA LEU A 193 -10.61 -39.57 6.23
C LEU A 193 -9.92 -38.22 6.02
N ARG A 194 -8.71 -38.24 5.43
CA ARG A 194 -7.98 -37.01 5.07
C ARG A 194 -8.77 -36.17 4.06
N GLU A 195 -9.32 -36.79 3.03
CA GLU A 195 -10.13 -36.09 2.03
C GLU A 195 -11.43 -35.55 2.65
N ALA A 196 -12.02 -36.29 3.60
CA ALA A 196 -13.18 -35.82 4.34
C ALA A 196 -12.86 -34.57 5.19
N TYR A 197 -11.71 -34.53 5.87
CA TYR A 197 -11.25 -33.32 6.59
C TYR A 197 -10.93 -32.16 5.64
N ARG A 198 -10.35 -32.42 4.46
CA ARG A 198 -10.15 -31.38 3.43
C ARG A 198 -11.46 -30.78 2.95
N ALA A 199 -12.48 -31.61 2.72
CA ALA A 199 -13.81 -31.14 2.33
C ALA A 199 -14.45 -30.26 3.42
N VAL A 200 -14.25 -30.57 4.70
CA VAL A 200 -14.65 -29.69 5.82
C VAL A 200 -13.87 -28.36 5.77
N GLY A 201 -12.57 -28.40 5.49
CA GLY A 201 -11.74 -27.21 5.29
C GLY A 201 -12.23 -26.31 4.16
N GLN A 202 -12.64 -26.90 3.02
CA GLN A 202 -13.22 -26.16 1.90
C GLN A 202 -14.57 -25.51 2.25
N ASP A 203 -15.41 -26.19 3.03
CA ASP A 203 -16.68 -25.63 3.49
C ASP A 203 -16.46 -24.50 4.51
N LEU A 204 -15.44 -24.62 5.36
CA LEU A 204 -15.01 -23.54 6.24
C LEU A 204 -14.53 -22.32 5.44
N LEU A 205 -13.78 -22.50 4.36
CA LEU A 205 -13.34 -21.39 3.49
C LEU A 205 -14.53 -20.63 2.89
N LYS A 206 -15.58 -21.33 2.45
CA LYS A 206 -16.83 -20.70 1.97
C LYS A 206 -17.51 -19.89 3.09
N LEU A 207 -17.51 -20.41 4.31
CA LEU A 207 -18.07 -19.71 5.48
C LEU A 207 -17.26 -18.46 5.83
N LEU A 208 -15.92 -18.54 5.81
CA LEU A 208 -15.04 -17.39 6.03
C LEU A 208 -15.29 -16.29 5.00
N PHE A 209 -15.40 -16.65 3.72
CA PHE A 209 -15.73 -15.71 2.65
C PHE A 209 -17.11 -15.06 2.86
N TYR A 210 -18.11 -15.83 3.30
CA TYR A 210 -19.43 -15.31 3.64
C TYR A 210 -19.35 -14.25 4.76
N VAL A 211 -18.60 -14.49 5.84
CA VAL A 211 -18.44 -13.52 6.92
C VAL A 211 -17.71 -12.27 6.43
N GLU A 212 -16.67 -12.44 5.62
CA GLU A 212 -15.89 -11.33 5.05
C GLU A 212 -16.77 -10.38 4.22
N MET A 213 -17.53 -10.91 3.27
CA MET A 213 -18.42 -10.12 2.40
C MET A 213 -19.47 -9.35 3.21
N ASN A 214 -20.05 -9.99 4.23
CA ASN A 214 -21.04 -9.35 5.08
C ASN A 214 -20.45 -8.25 5.96
N ALA A 215 -19.26 -8.46 6.52
CA ALA A 215 -18.55 -7.44 7.29
C ALA A 215 -18.20 -6.22 6.43
N ILE A 216 -17.73 -6.43 5.20
CA ILE A 216 -17.46 -5.34 4.24
C ILE A 216 -18.74 -4.56 3.92
N GLY A 217 -19.85 -5.25 3.66
CA GLY A 217 -21.14 -4.61 3.39
C GLY A 217 -21.65 -3.77 4.57
N LEU A 218 -21.54 -4.29 5.80
CA LEU A 218 -21.87 -3.56 7.03
C LEU A 218 -21.00 -2.29 7.17
N ARG A 219 -19.69 -2.41 6.93
CA ARG A 219 -18.75 -1.27 6.95
C ARG A 219 -19.13 -0.20 5.92
N LYS A 220 -19.41 -0.59 4.68
CA LYS A 220 -19.80 0.33 3.59
C LYS A 220 -21.08 1.08 3.91
N ILE A 221 -22.09 0.42 4.49
CA ILE A 221 -23.38 1.07 4.77
C ILE A 221 -23.29 2.01 5.98
N LEU A 222 -22.51 1.65 7.01
CA LEU A 222 -22.21 2.51 8.16
C LEU A 222 -21.48 3.80 7.71
N LYS A 223 -20.41 3.66 6.91
CA LYS A 223 -19.70 4.81 6.32
C LYS A 223 -20.62 5.71 5.49
N LYS A 224 -21.51 5.11 4.70
CA LYS A 224 -22.45 5.85 3.85
C LYS A 224 -23.49 6.62 4.67
N PHE A 225 -23.91 6.07 5.80
CA PHE A 225 -24.81 6.74 6.72
C PHE A 225 -24.13 7.96 7.35
N ASP A 226 -22.94 7.78 7.94
CA ASP A 226 -22.20 8.87 8.58
C ASP A 226 -21.88 10.00 7.58
N LYS A 227 -21.37 9.67 6.37
CA LYS A 227 -21.09 10.69 5.33
C LYS A 227 -22.31 11.49 4.91
N ARG A 228 -23.51 10.89 4.97
CA ARG A 228 -24.74 11.56 4.50
C ARG A 228 -25.38 12.44 5.57
N PHE A 229 -25.15 12.15 6.84
CA PHE A 229 -25.79 12.84 7.94
C PHE A 229 -24.82 13.60 8.85
N GLY A 230 -23.51 13.42 8.71
CA GLY A 230 -22.48 14.08 9.53
C GLY A 230 -22.48 13.62 11.00
N TYR A 231 -22.96 12.40 11.26
CA TYR A 231 -23.09 11.89 12.64
C TYR A 231 -21.96 10.92 12.98
N LYS A 232 -21.50 10.94 14.22
CA LYS A 232 -20.70 9.85 14.81
C LYS A 232 -21.56 8.62 15.12
N PHE A 233 -22.49 8.26 14.24
CA PHE A 233 -23.40 7.13 14.46
C PHE A 233 -22.62 5.82 14.45
N THR A 234 -21.67 5.63 13.53
CA THR A 234 -20.87 4.40 13.51
C THR A 234 -20.07 4.22 14.80
N ASP A 235 -19.48 5.28 15.35
CA ASP A 235 -18.75 5.21 16.64
C ASP A 235 -19.66 4.77 17.78
N TYR A 236 -20.80 5.45 17.94
CA TYR A 236 -21.78 5.08 18.95
C TYR A 236 -22.31 3.64 18.77
N TYR A 237 -22.69 3.28 17.55
CA TYR A 237 -23.29 1.99 17.23
C TYR A 237 -22.30 0.83 17.47
N VAL A 238 -21.07 0.96 16.97
CA VAL A 238 -20.04 -0.08 17.11
C VAL A 238 -19.55 -0.16 18.56
N LYS A 239 -19.28 0.97 19.23
CA LYS A 239 -18.80 0.98 20.62
C LYS A 239 -19.79 0.33 21.59
N THR A 240 -21.08 0.56 21.39
CA THR A 240 -22.14 0.00 22.27
C THR A 240 -22.38 -1.49 22.04
N ARG A 241 -22.03 -2.04 20.85
CA ARG A 241 -22.40 -3.40 20.45
C ARG A 241 -21.21 -4.35 20.31
N ALA A 242 -20.06 -3.90 19.81
CA ALA A 242 -18.91 -4.78 19.51
C ALA A 242 -18.35 -5.52 20.74
N ASN A 243 -18.54 -4.96 21.95
CA ASN A 243 -18.07 -5.55 23.21
C ASN A 243 -19.18 -6.01 24.16
N HIS A 244 -20.45 -5.92 23.75
CA HIS A 244 -21.56 -6.32 24.60
C HIS A 244 -21.82 -7.84 24.48
N PRO A 245 -21.89 -8.60 25.58
CA PRO A 245 -21.87 -10.07 25.57
C PRO A 245 -23.03 -10.72 24.81
N TYR A 246 -24.17 -10.03 24.70
CA TYR A 246 -25.35 -10.48 23.96
C TYR A 246 -25.48 -9.85 22.57
N SER A 247 -24.47 -9.11 22.10
CA SER A 247 -24.55 -8.47 20.80
C SER A 247 -24.23 -9.46 19.67
N ALA A 248 -25.15 -9.57 18.72
CA ALA A 248 -24.91 -10.30 17.48
C ALA A 248 -23.69 -9.73 16.71
N LEU A 249 -23.41 -8.43 16.81
CA LEU A 249 -22.25 -7.82 16.15
C LEU A 249 -20.92 -8.39 16.66
N GLN A 250 -20.86 -8.82 17.93
CA GLN A 250 -19.66 -9.43 18.51
C GLN A 250 -19.29 -10.74 17.80
N GLN A 251 -20.27 -11.55 17.40
CA GLN A 251 -20.04 -12.82 16.68
C GLN A 251 -19.35 -12.58 15.33
N VAL A 252 -19.78 -11.54 14.60
CA VAL A 252 -19.17 -11.15 13.33
C VAL A 252 -17.80 -10.52 13.54
N CYS A 253 -17.62 -9.67 14.55
CA CYS A 253 -16.36 -8.95 14.77
C CYS A 253 -15.23 -9.80 15.38
N LYS A 254 -15.56 -10.73 16.28
CA LYS A 254 -14.56 -11.53 17.01
C LYS A 254 -14.42 -12.97 16.48
N HIS A 255 -15.23 -13.36 15.49
CA HIS A 255 -15.20 -14.70 14.87
C HIS A 255 -15.25 -15.84 15.90
N VAL A 256 -16.07 -15.67 16.94
CA VAL A 256 -16.12 -16.60 18.07
C VAL A 256 -16.47 -18.00 17.55
N GLY A 257 -15.70 -19.02 17.95
CA GLY A 257 -15.88 -20.41 17.53
C GLY A 257 -15.17 -20.82 16.23
N ILE A 258 -14.89 -19.90 15.30
CA ILE A 258 -14.16 -20.21 14.05
C ILE A 258 -12.75 -20.72 14.36
N GLY A 259 -12.03 -20.10 15.30
CA GLY A 259 -10.68 -20.51 15.68
C GLY A 259 -10.60 -21.94 16.22
N ALA A 260 -11.62 -22.41 16.94
CA ALA A 260 -11.67 -23.79 17.43
C ALA A 260 -11.87 -24.79 16.29
N VAL A 261 -12.71 -24.46 15.30
CA VAL A 261 -12.91 -25.28 14.10
C VAL A 261 -11.63 -25.35 13.26
N VAL A 262 -10.97 -24.21 13.05
CA VAL A 262 -9.66 -24.14 12.37
C VAL A 262 -8.63 -25.02 13.08
N GLY A 263 -8.48 -24.86 14.41
CA GLY A 263 -7.53 -25.64 15.20
C GLY A 263 -7.83 -27.14 15.18
N ALA A 264 -9.10 -27.54 15.18
CA ALA A 264 -9.49 -28.94 15.07
C ALA A 264 -9.11 -29.53 13.71
N ILE A 265 -9.39 -28.83 12.61
CA ILE A 265 -9.05 -29.30 11.24
C ILE A 265 -7.53 -29.37 11.06
N SER A 266 -6.81 -28.31 11.41
CA SER A 266 -5.35 -28.25 11.23
C SER A 266 -4.62 -29.33 12.02
N ARG A 267 -5.04 -29.59 13.27
CA ARG A 267 -4.45 -30.64 14.11
C ARG A 267 -4.71 -32.04 13.55
N ASN A 268 -5.94 -32.35 13.15
CA ASN A 268 -6.28 -33.68 12.64
C ASN A 268 -5.65 -33.96 11.27
N LEU A 269 -5.56 -32.96 10.38
CA LEU A 269 -4.85 -33.12 9.10
C LEU A 269 -3.35 -33.34 9.31
N SER A 270 -2.74 -32.68 10.29
CA SER A 270 -1.33 -32.86 10.63
C SER A 270 -1.03 -34.27 11.17
N ASP A 271 -1.86 -34.80 12.09
CA ASP A 271 -1.67 -36.16 12.65
C ASP A 271 -1.83 -37.24 11.58
N LEU A 272 -2.75 -37.06 10.62
CA LEU A 272 -2.92 -37.96 9.49
C LEU A 272 -1.75 -37.94 8.50
N GLN A 273 -1.00 -36.83 8.44
CA GLN A 273 0.15 -36.67 7.54
C GLN A 273 1.39 -37.38 8.06
N ASP A 274 1.68 -37.30 9.36
CA ASP A 274 2.85 -37.94 9.98
C ASP A 274 2.81 -39.48 9.86
N ARG A 275 1.61 -40.06 9.80
CA ARG A 275 1.40 -41.51 9.76
C ARG A 275 1.50 -42.13 8.38
N GLN A 276 1.50 -41.33 7.32
CA GLN A 276 1.65 -41.81 5.96
C GLN A 276 3.14 -42.02 5.58
N GLY A 277 4.06 -41.39 6.31
CA GLY A 277 5.50 -41.41 6.01
C GLY A 277 6.27 -42.68 6.41
N SER A 278 5.61 -43.72 6.93
CA SER A 278 6.33 -44.87 7.55
C SER A 278 5.95 -46.27 7.04
N TYR A 279 5.07 -46.43 6.03
CA TYR A 279 4.55 -47.77 5.70
C TYR A 279 4.74 -48.25 4.25
N LEU A 280 5.25 -47.43 3.33
CA LEU A 280 5.68 -47.90 2.01
C LEU A 280 7.20 -47.75 1.90
N SER A 281 7.87 -48.89 1.70
CA SER A 281 9.24 -49.04 1.20
C SER A 281 10.39 -48.32 1.95
N ILE A 282 11.38 -49.10 2.36
CA ILE A 282 12.66 -48.61 2.93
C ILE A 282 13.51 -47.82 1.90
N TYR A 283 13.04 -47.74 0.64
CA TYR A 283 13.68 -47.01 -0.46
C TYR A 283 12.90 -45.77 -0.90
N ASP A 284 11.74 -45.47 -0.30
CA ASP A 284 11.03 -44.24 -0.61
C ASP A 284 11.79 -43.06 0.03
N GLU A 285 12.28 -42.13 -0.80
CA GLU A 285 12.86 -40.88 -0.32
C GLU A 285 11.87 -40.19 0.62
N PRO A 286 12.31 -39.58 1.74
CA PRO A 286 11.42 -38.87 2.63
C PRO A 286 10.74 -37.75 1.84
N ALA A 287 9.45 -37.93 1.55
CA ALA A 287 8.65 -36.89 0.92
C ALA A 287 8.74 -35.65 1.83
N LEU A 288 9.30 -34.57 1.28
CA LEU A 288 9.31 -33.23 1.90
C LEU A 288 7.96 -32.97 2.57
N PRO A 289 7.90 -32.33 3.76
CA PRO A 289 6.65 -32.07 4.44
C PRO A 289 5.72 -31.27 3.52
N VAL A 290 4.77 -31.97 2.90
CA VAL A 290 3.78 -31.37 2.01
C VAL A 290 2.88 -30.51 2.88
N GLN A 291 3.18 -29.21 3.02
CA GLN A 291 2.25 -28.28 3.65
C GLN A 291 0.90 -28.42 2.94
N GLU A 292 -0.13 -28.82 3.69
CA GLU A 292 -1.48 -29.02 3.16
C GLU A 292 -1.99 -27.67 2.61
N PRO A 293 -2.24 -27.55 1.29
CA PRO A 293 -2.61 -26.27 0.68
C PRO A 293 -3.94 -25.71 1.21
N VAL A 294 -4.79 -26.58 1.75
CA VAL A 294 -6.05 -26.20 2.41
C VAL A 294 -5.77 -25.46 3.73
N ILE A 295 -4.76 -25.86 4.51
CA ILE A 295 -4.40 -25.22 5.78
C ILE A 295 -3.88 -23.80 5.51
N ASP A 296 -3.02 -23.63 4.51
CA ASP A 296 -2.51 -22.31 4.12
C ASP A 296 -3.61 -21.40 3.61
N SER A 297 -4.54 -21.94 2.81
CA SER A 297 -5.72 -21.22 2.34
C SER A 297 -6.61 -20.75 3.49
N ILE A 298 -6.82 -21.61 4.51
CA ILE A 298 -7.58 -21.27 5.72
C ILE A 298 -6.87 -20.17 6.50
N LYS A 299 -5.56 -20.29 6.72
CA LYS A 299 -4.77 -19.28 7.43
C LYS A 299 -4.84 -17.92 6.74
N ALA A 300 -4.62 -17.90 5.42
CA ALA A 300 -4.75 -16.68 4.62
C ALA A 300 -6.16 -16.08 4.68
N ALA A 301 -7.21 -16.91 4.67
CA ALA A 301 -8.59 -16.45 4.80
C ALA A 301 -8.89 -15.87 6.19
N VAL A 302 -8.38 -16.49 7.26
CA VAL A 302 -8.52 -15.98 8.65
C VAL A 302 -7.78 -14.66 8.82
N ASP A 303 -6.58 -14.51 8.24
CA ASP A 303 -5.80 -13.27 8.28
C ASP A 303 -6.53 -12.13 7.55
N ARG A 304 -7.05 -12.39 6.34
CA ARG A 304 -7.89 -11.42 5.60
C ARG A 304 -9.13 -11.03 6.40
N LEU A 305 -9.80 -12.01 6.98
CA LEU A 305 -11.01 -11.80 7.75
C LEU A 305 -10.74 -10.93 8.99
N THR A 306 -9.63 -11.16 9.69
CA THR A 306 -9.19 -10.35 10.84
C THR A 306 -9.03 -8.87 10.47
N HIS A 307 -8.48 -8.58 9.28
CA HIS A 307 -8.39 -7.21 8.77
C HIS A 307 -9.77 -6.63 8.38
N SER A 308 -10.63 -7.46 7.78
CA SER A 308 -11.97 -7.08 7.33
C SER A 308 -13.00 -6.88 8.46
N THR A 309 -12.77 -7.41 9.66
CA THR A 309 -13.70 -7.26 10.79
C THR A 309 -13.15 -6.48 11.99
N ASN A 310 -11.91 -5.98 11.91
CA ASN A 310 -11.37 -5.05 12.89
C ASN A 310 -12.01 -3.65 12.76
N PHE A 311 -13.29 -3.55 13.14
CA PHE A 311 -14.05 -2.31 13.14
C PHE A 311 -13.47 -1.25 14.09
N LEU A 312 -12.69 -1.63 15.11
CA LEU A 312 -12.00 -0.70 16.01
C LEU A 312 -10.87 0.07 15.32
N HIS A 313 -10.10 -0.58 14.44
CA HIS A 313 -9.13 0.11 13.58
C HIS A 313 -9.83 1.10 12.63
N PHE A 314 -11.02 0.74 12.14
CA PHE A 314 -11.88 1.62 11.35
C PHE A 314 -12.43 2.81 12.15
N LEU A 315 -12.78 2.64 13.42
CA LEU A 315 -13.17 3.74 14.32
C LEU A 315 -12.01 4.70 14.62
N GLY A 316 -10.80 4.18 14.83
CA GLY A 316 -9.60 5.00 15.01
C GLY A 316 -9.31 5.88 13.78
N GLN A 317 -9.48 5.34 12.58
CA GLN A 317 -9.37 6.12 11.33
C GLN A 317 -10.55 7.09 11.13
N HIS A 318 -11.77 6.73 11.51
CA HIS A 318 -12.96 7.59 11.37
C HIS A 318 -13.03 8.73 12.40
N ALA A 319 -12.47 8.55 13.59
CA ALA A 319 -12.35 9.61 14.60
C ALA A 319 -11.43 10.75 14.11
N LEU A 320 -10.38 10.41 13.33
CA LEU A 320 -9.48 11.38 12.72
C LEU A 320 -10.15 12.11 11.54
N ILE A 321 -11.00 11.44 10.76
CA ILE A 321 -11.67 12.02 9.58
C ILE A 321 -12.85 12.94 9.97
N MET A 322 -13.54 12.68 11.08
CA MET A 322 -14.70 13.50 11.51
C MET A 322 -14.32 14.74 12.33
N GLN A 323 -13.05 14.87 12.74
CA GLN A 323 -12.59 16.04 13.49
C GLN A 323 -12.35 17.26 12.58
N GLU A 324 -12.25 17.03 11.27
CA GLU A 324 -12.06 18.06 10.22
C GLU A 324 -13.40 18.65 9.69
N GLU A 325 -14.58 18.14 10.07
CA GLU A 325 -15.86 18.43 9.40
C GLU A 325 -16.84 19.35 10.18
N GLU A 326 -16.38 20.13 11.17
CA GLU A 326 -17.19 21.18 11.85
C GLU A 326 -17.09 22.55 11.13
N LEU A 327 -17.56 22.66 9.89
CA LEU A 327 -17.99 23.96 9.34
C LEU A 327 -19.04 23.79 8.24
N PRO A 328 -20.19 24.50 8.27
CA PRO A 328 -21.24 24.32 7.28
C PRO A 328 -21.02 25.24 6.08
N THR A 329 -21.05 24.72 4.85
CA THR A 329 -21.97 25.15 3.77
C THR A 329 -21.82 24.27 2.52
N PRO A 330 -22.89 24.19 1.68
CA PRO A 330 -23.02 23.20 0.61
C PRO A 330 -22.49 23.74 -0.73
N VAL A 331 -21.90 22.88 -1.56
CA VAL A 331 -22.09 22.76 -3.02
C VAL A 331 -21.22 21.59 -3.52
N GLU A 332 -21.89 20.66 -4.18
CA GLU A 332 -21.49 19.69 -5.21
C GLU A 332 -20.05 19.13 -5.32
N ASP A 333 -20.01 17.80 -5.43
CA ASP A 333 -18.98 16.92 -6.00
C ASP A 333 -17.83 17.63 -6.74
N HIS A 334 -16.65 17.82 -6.10
CA HIS A 334 -15.31 17.85 -6.73
C HIS A 334 -14.13 18.08 -5.75
N VAL A 335 -14.08 17.43 -4.58
CA VAL A 335 -12.93 17.57 -3.66
C VAL A 335 -12.41 16.22 -3.17
N ASP A 336 -11.68 15.50 -4.02
CA ASP A 336 -10.61 14.58 -3.61
C ASP A 336 -9.28 14.86 -4.35
N ASP A 337 -9.23 15.93 -5.16
CA ASP A 337 -8.07 16.29 -6.00
C ASP A 337 -7.20 17.43 -5.44
N GLN A 338 -7.51 18.01 -4.27
CA GLN A 338 -6.76 19.19 -3.78
C GLN A 338 -5.55 18.88 -2.89
N ILE A 339 -5.37 17.66 -2.39
CA ILE A 339 -4.23 17.31 -1.52
C ILE A 339 -3.02 16.78 -2.33
N TYR A 340 -3.25 16.27 -3.55
CA TYR A 340 -2.22 15.67 -4.39
C TYR A 340 -1.78 16.61 -5.52
N ASN A 341 -0.69 17.34 -5.31
CA ASN A 341 -0.05 18.07 -6.41
C ASN A 341 1.03 17.20 -7.05
N PHE A 342 0.73 16.59 -8.20
CA PHE A 342 1.66 15.79 -8.99
C PHE A 342 3.01 16.52 -9.21
N SER A 343 2.97 17.83 -9.47
CA SER A 343 4.15 18.67 -9.66
C SER A 343 5.08 18.69 -8.45
N SER A 344 4.54 18.65 -7.23
CA SER A 344 5.34 18.66 -5.99
C SER A 344 5.94 17.28 -5.70
N LEU A 345 5.25 16.19 -6.08
CA LEU A 345 5.83 14.85 -6.08
C LEU A 345 6.98 14.74 -7.11
N LEU A 346 6.79 15.28 -8.32
CA LEU A 346 7.82 15.28 -9.36
C LEU A 346 9.07 16.06 -8.92
N LEU A 347 8.90 17.24 -8.30
CA LEU A 347 10.00 18.03 -7.74
C LEU A 347 10.77 17.29 -6.64
N ASN A 348 10.07 16.49 -5.82
CA ASN A 348 10.68 15.67 -4.79
C ASN A 348 11.47 14.48 -5.40
N LEU A 349 10.91 13.81 -6.40
CA LEU A 349 11.61 12.76 -7.15
C LEU A 349 12.85 13.31 -7.87
N ALA A 350 12.72 14.48 -8.50
CA ALA A 350 13.82 15.19 -9.16
C ALA A 350 14.93 15.58 -8.17
N ASN A 351 14.58 16.07 -6.97
CA ASN A 351 15.57 16.35 -5.91
C ASN A 351 16.40 15.11 -5.58
N THR A 352 15.72 13.97 -5.40
CA THR A 352 16.36 12.71 -5.02
C THR A 352 17.27 12.19 -6.13
N PHE A 353 16.79 12.23 -7.38
CA PHE A 353 17.58 11.87 -8.55
C PHE A 353 18.84 12.75 -8.64
N LEU A 354 18.67 14.07 -8.62
CA LEU A 354 19.76 15.03 -8.77
C LEU A 354 20.79 14.93 -7.63
N TYR A 355 20.34 14.68 -6.40
CA TYR A 355 21.22 14.43 -5.26
C TYR A 355 22.04 13.15 -5.44
N MET A 356 21.45 12.09 -6.00
CA MET A 356 22.19 10.87 -6.30
C MET A 356 23.21 11.09 -7.41
N VAL A 357 22.86 11.79 -8.48
CA VAL A 357 23.83 12.17 -9.51
C VAL A 357 25.00 12.95 -8.88
N ASN A 358 24.70 13.95 -8.05
CA ASN A 358 25.71 14.76 -7.36
C ASN A 358 26.69 13.93 -6.52
N THR A 359 26.18 12.90 -5.85
CA THR A 359 26.97 12.03 -4.97
C THR A 359 27.96 11.19 -5.78
N TYR A 360 27.50 10.65 -6.91
CA TYR A 360 28.26 9.64 -7.66
C TYR A 360 29.02 10.18 -8.88
N ILE A 361 28.69 11.38 -9.39
CA ILE A 361 29.38 12.00 -10.53
C ILE A 361 30.86 12.29 -10.26
N VAL A 362 31.27 12.37 -8.99
CA VAL A 362 32.68 12.64 -8.64
C VAL A 362 33.50 11.40 -8.36
N VAL A 363 32.85 10.26 -8.14
CA VAL A 363 33.57 9.02 -7.82
C VAL A 363 34.65 8.68 -8.87
N PRO A 364 34.41 8.80 -10.19
CA PRO A 364 35.43 8.50 -11.20
C PRO A 364 36.62 9.47 -11.23
N THR A 365 36.43 10.72 -10.80
CA THR A 365 37.45 11.79 -10.90
C THR A 365 38.13 12.09 -9.57
N ALA A 366 37.63 11.56 -8.45
CA ALA A 366 38.12 11.86 -7.11
C ALA A 366 39.61 11.54 -6.89
N ASP A 367 40.13 10.49 -7.53
CA ASP A 367 41.55 10.09 -7.44
C ASP A 367 42.45 11.12 -8.15
N ASN A 368 42.19 11.35 -9.43
CA ASN A 368 42.90 12.34 -10.25
C ASN A 368 42.84 13.73 -9.63
N TYR A 369 41.67 14.15 -9.13
CA TYR A 369 41.53 15.47 -8.52
C TYR A 369 42.35 15.62 -7.23
N SER A 370 42.42 14.57 -6.41
CA SER A 370 43.24 14.59 -5.19
C SER A 370 44.74 14.67 -5.52
N LEU A 371 45.18 13.93 -6.54
CA LEU A 371 46.57 13.96 -7.03
C LEU A 371 46.94 15.32 -7.65
N SER A 372 46.04 15.92 -8.42
CA SER A 372 46.23 17.24 -9.04
C SER A 372 46.43 18.37 -8.03
N LEU A 373 45.86 18.22 -6.82
CA LEU A 373 46.03 19.14 -5.69
C LEU A 373 47.25 18.82 -4.80
N GLY A 374 48.12 17.90 -5.23
CA GLY A 374 49.31 17.50 -4.49
C GLY A 374 49.07 16.57 -3.29
N ALA A 375 47.88 15.96 -3.18
CA ALA A 375 47.54 15.02 -2.12
C ALA A 375 47.95 13.58 -2.45
N ALA A 376 48.10 12.73 -1.43
CA ALA A 376 48.25 11.29 -1.62
C ALA A 376 46.94 10.67 -2.16
N ALA A 377 47.04 9.63 -2.99
CA ALA A 377 45.87 8.92 -3.55
C ALA A 377 44.88 8.43 -2.47
N THR A 378 45.35 8.13 -1.24
CA THR A 378 44.49 7.74 -0.12
C THR A 378 43.48 8.82 0.29
N VAL A 379 43.73 10.10 -0.04
CA VAL A 379 42.82 11.22 0.24
C VAL A 379 41.55 11.14 -0.61
N CYS A 380 41.55 10.46 -1.75
CA CYS A 380 40.34 10.28 -2.56
C CYS A 380 39.21 9.56 -1.79
N GLY A 381 39.58 8.59 -0.93
CA GLY A 381 38.63 7.91 -0.04
C GLY A 381 38.05 8.86 1.01
N VAL A 382 38.83 9.83 1.50
CA VAL A 382 38.37 10.88 2.42
C VAL A 382 37.42 11.84 1.70
N VAL A 383 37.73 12.22 0.46
CA VAL A 383 36.87 13.07 -0.38
C VAL A 383 35.50 12.40 -0.58
N ILE A 384 35.47 11.12 -0.95
CA ILE A 384 34.22 10.36 -1.12
C ILE A 384 33.49 10.19 0.23
N GLY A 385 34.21 9.83 1.29
CA GLY A 385 33.64 9.55 2.61
C GLY A 385 33.10 10.78 3.35
N ALA A 386 33.72 11.96 3.17
CA ALA A 386 33.33 13.20 3.85
C ALA A 386 31.85 13.56 3.61
N MET A 387 31.37 13.35 2.38
CA MET A 387 29.96 13.58 2.03
C MET A 387 29.01 12.65 2.81
N ALA A 388 29.34 11.36 2.90
CA ALA A 388 28.52 10.38 3.63
C ALA A 388 28.45 10.69 5.12
N VAL A 389 29.56 11.12 5.73
CA VAL A 389 29.61 11.53 7.14
C VAL A 389 28.70 12.73 7.38
N ALA A 390 28.83 13.81 6.59
CA ALA A 390 27.98 14.99 6.72
C ALA A 390 26.49 14.69 6.50
N GLN A 391 26.17 13.75 5.59
CA GLN A 391 24.80 13.31 5.33
C GLN A 391 24.13 12.67 6.55
N VAL A 392 24.87 11.91 7.38
CA VAL A 392 24.31 11.30 8.60
C VAL A 392 23.80 12.39 9.54
N PHE A 393 24.60 13.42 9.78
CA PHE A 393 24.20 14.55 10.64
C PHE A 393 23.06 15.37 10.04
N SER A 394 23.12 15.62 8.72
CA SER A 394 22.06 16.31 7.99
C SER A 394 20.71 15.61 8.15
N SER A 395 20.68 14.28 8.05
CA SER A 395 19.43 13.52 8.10
C SER A 395 18.61 13.76 9.38
N VAL A 396 19.28 13.92 10.53
CA VAL A 396 18.63 14.21 11.82
C VAL A 396 18.01 15.61 11.80
N TYR A 397 18.79 16.62 11.38
CA TYR A 397 18.34 18.01 11.33
C TYR A 397 17.18 18.21 10.35
N PHE A 398 17.30 17.67 9.13
CA PHE A 398 16.25 17.76 8.12
C PHE A 398 15.00 16.95 8.51
N SER A 399 15.15 15.82 9.20
CA SER A 399 14.01 15.07 9.76
C SER A 399 13.23 15.91 10.77
N ALA A 400 13.92 16.60 11.68
CA ALA A 400 13.29 17.51 12.64
C ALA A 400 12.62 18.71 11.95
N TRP A 401 13.29 19.34 10.99
CA TRP A 401 12.77 20.52 10.28
C TRP A 401 11.55 20.19 9.39
N SER A 402 11.52 18.98 8.80
CA SER A 402 10.39 18.49 8.01
C SER A 402 9.08 18.33 8.81
N ASN A 403 9.15 18.27 10.15
CA ASN A 403 7.96 18.36 11.00
C ASN A 403 7.21 19.67 10.77
N LYS A 404 7.91 20.78 10.48
CA LYS A 404 7.31 22.12 10.37
C LYS A 404 7.03 22.54 8.94
N SER A 405 7.91 22.26 7.98
CA SER A 405 7.73 22.62 6.57
C SER A 405 8.52 21.69 5.65
N TYR A 406 8.05 21.48 4.43
CA TYR A 406 8.76 20.72 3.39
C TYR A 406 9.52 21.62 2.43
N PHE A 407 8.93 22.76 2.03
CA PHE A 407 9.54 23.70 1.10
C PHE A 407 10.83 24.32 1.66
N ARG A 408 10.80 24.80 2.92
CA ARG A 408 11.96 25.51 3.50
C ARG A 408 13.22 24.65 3.59
N PRO A 409 13.15 23.39 4.07
CA PRO A 409 14.32 22.49 4.00
C PRO A 409 14.79 22.23 2.57
N LEU A 410 13.90 22.03 1.60
CA LEU A 410 14.28 21.76 0.20
C LEU A 410 15.02 22.95 -0.44
N VAL A 411 14.59 24.18 -0.17
CA VAL A 411 15.27 25.41 -0.61
C VAL A 411 16.67 25.49 0.01
N PHE A 412 16.77 25.30 1.33
CA PHE A 412 18.05 25.33 2.04
C PHE A 412 19.03 24.26 1.53
N SER A 413 18.54 23.04 1.32
CA SER A 413 19.29 21.94 0.70
C SER A 413 19.86 22.34 -0.66
N SER A 414 19.03 22.91 -1.54
CA SER A 414 19.44 23.31 -2.89
C SER A 414 20.49 24.43 -2.88
N ILE A 415 20.38 25.40 -1.96
CA ILE A 415 21.37 26.49 -1.80
C ILE A 415 22.71 25.92 -1.32
N ILE A 416 22.70 25.05 -0.31
CA ILE A 416 23.93 24.43 0.19
C ILE A 416 24.59 23.56 -0.88
N LEU A 417 23.81 22.81 -1.66
CA LEU A 417 24.33 21.98 -2.75
C LEU A 417 24.91 22.81 -3.88
N LEU A 418 24.32 23.96 -4.19
CA LEU A 418 24.88 24.93 -5.14
C LEU A 418 26.24 25.44 -4.65
N VAL A 419 26.31 25.93 -3.41
CA VAL A 419 27.54 26.45 -2.81
C VAL A 419 28.62 25.37 -2.70
N GLY A 420 28.25 24.17 -2.25
CA GLY A 420 29.17 23.03 -2.12
C GLY A 420 29.79 22.62 -3.45
N ASN A 421 29.00 22.61 -4.53
CA ASN A 421 29.48 22.28 -5.88
C ASN A 421 30.37 23.37 -6.48
N ILE A 422 30.06 24.64 -6.22
CA ILE A 422 30.93 25.76 -6.62
C ILE A 422 32.28 25.67 -5.89
N LEU A 423 32.28 25.44 -4.58
CA LEU A 423 33.51 25.26 -3.80
C LEU A 423 34.31 24.04 -4.26
N TYR A 424 33.62 22.94 -4.57
CA TYR A 424 34.25 21.76 -5.16
C TYR A 424 34.95 22.08 -6.48
N ALA A 425 34.34 22.87 -7.36
CA ALA A 425 34.96 23.26 -8.64
C ALA A 425 36.11 24.27 -8.46
N LEU A 426 35.96 25.24 -7.54
CA LEU A 426 36.98 26.26 -7.27
C LEU A 426 38.21 25.73 -6.52
N ALA A 427 38.12 24.56 -5.87
CA ALA A 427 39.23 23.98 -5.14
C ALA A 427 40.48 23.76 -6.01
N TYR A 428 40.29 23.48 -7.31
CA TYR A 428 41.36 23.36 -8.30
C TYR A 428 42.09 24.69 -8.52
N ASP A 429 41.34 25.78 -8.74
CA ASP A 429 41.92 27.11 -9.00
C ASP A 429 42.53 27.75 -7.75
N LEU A 430 42.09 27.34 -6.56
CA LEU A 430 42.62 27.76 -5.26
C LEU A 430 43.74 26.85 -4.73
N ASP A 431 44.05 25.75 -5.43
CA ASP A 431 45.05 24.75 -5.08
C ASP A 431 44.96 24.29 -3.61
N SER A 432 43.73 23.97 -3.16
CA SER A 432 43.47 23.68 -1.74
C SER A 432 42.55 22.49 -1.52
N ILE A 433 43.12 21.41 -0.95
CA ILE A 433 42.40 20.21 -0.50
C ILE A 433 41.36 20.56 0.58
N ALA A 434 41.63 21.55 1.42
CA ALA A 434 40.69 21.98 2.45
C ALA A 434 39.39 22.52 1.83
N VAL A 435 39.49 23.33 0.77
CA VAL A 435 38.32 23.85 0.04
C VAL A 435 37.53 22.71 -0.62
N LEU A 436 38.24 21.72 -1.18
CA LEU A 436 37.62 20.51 -1.74
C LEU A 436 36.79 19.76 -0.70
N LEU A 437 37.37 19.51 0.49
CA LEU A 437 36.71 18.80 1.58
C LEU A 437 35.54 19.60 2.16
N ILE A 438 35.67 20.92 2.29
CA ILE A 438 34.56 21.79 2.73
C ILE A 438 33.42 21.72 1.72
N GLY A 439 33.72 21.78 0.41
CA GLY A 439 32.72 21.60 -0.65
C GLY A 439 31.98 20.25 -0.52
N ARG A 440 32.72 19.16 -0.25
CA ARG A 440 32.17 17.82 -0.02
C ARG A 440 31.27 17.72 1.20
N LEU A 441 31.71 18.30 2.32
CA LEU A 441 30.93 18.33 3.56
C LEU A 441 29.63 19.11 3.35
N LEU A 442 29.69 20.26 2.68
CA LEU A 442 28.50 21.04 2.33
C LEU A 442 27.55 20.23 1.43
N CYS A 443 28.06 19.56 0.40
CA CYS A 443 27.23 18.67 -0.42
C CYS A 443 26.52 17.58 0.40
N GLY A 444 27.17 17.02 1.43
CA GLY A 444 26.53 16.07 2.35
C GLY A 444 25.51 16.73 3.28
N PHE A 445 25.79 17.94 3.78
CA PHE A 445 24.86 18.71 4.60
C PHE A 445 23.58 19.06 3.86
N GLY A 446 23.63 19.25 2.55
CA GLY A 446 22.45 19.49 1.72
C GLY A 446 21.53 18.28 1.52
N SER A 447 21.74 17.13 2.18
CA SER A 447 20.92 15.93 1.95
C SER A 447 19.46 16.06 2.45
N ALA A 448 18.53 16.36 1.55
CA ALA A 448 17.10 16.40 1.86
C ALA A 448 16.39 15.02 1.81
N ARG A 449 17.12 13.90 1.74
CA ARG A 449 16.51 12.56 1.54
C ARG A 449 15.50 12.17 2.61
N ALA A 450 15.72 12.57 3.87
CA ALA A 450 14.77 12.34 4.95
C ALA A 450 13.45 13.08 4.71
N VAL A 451 13.53 14.34 4.25
CA VAL A 451 12.38 15.17 3.87
C VAL A 451 11.62 14.56 2.71
N ASN A 452 12.34 14.12 1.67
CA ASN A 452 11.76 13.53 0.46
C ASN A 452 10.93 12.28 0.78
N ARG A 453 11.49 11.38 1.60
CA ARG A 453 10.82 10.15 2.04
C ARG A 453 9.60 10.44 2.91
N ARG A 454 9.70 11.42 3.80
CA ARG A 454 8.58 11.84 4.66
C ARG A 454 7.46 12.49 3.87
N TYR A 455 7.77 13.36 2.91
CA TYR A 455 6.78 13.97 2.03
C TYR A 455 5.96 12.90 1.28
N ILE A 456 6.60 11.83 0.78
CA ILE A 456 5.88 10.71 0.15
C ILE A 456 4.98 9.99 1.16
N SER A 457 5.43 9.79 2.40
CA SER A 457 4.62 9.15 3.44
C SER A 457 3.37 9.97 3.79
N ASP A 458 3.54 11.29 3.92
CA ASP A 458 2.56 12.18 4.54
C ASP A 458 1.62 12.83 3.51
N CYS A 459 2.07 13.06 2.27
CA CYS A 459 1.32 13.83 1.27
C CYS A 459 0.78 12.98 0.11
N VAL A 460 1.22 11.73 -0.05
CA VAL A 460 0.78 10.87 -1.16
C VAL A 460 -0.35 9.95 -0.70
N PRO A 461 -1.51 9.92 -1.41
CA PRO A 461 -2.62 9.05 -1.06
C PRO A 461 -2.22 7.56 -0.96
N LEU A 462 -2.81 6.85 0.02
CA LEU A 462 -2.47 5.45 0.32
C LEU A 462 -2.52 4.52 -0.91
N LYS A 463 -3.43 4.78 -1.86
CA LYS A 463 -3.60 4.00 -3.09
C LYS A 463 -2.35 4.02 -3.99
N ILE A 464 -1.66 5.16 -4.07
CA ILE A 464 -0.48 5.36 -4.95
C ILE A 464 0.83 5.50 -4.18
N ARG A 465 0.79 5.48 -2.83
CA ARG A 465 1.97 5.67 -1.97
C ARG A 465 3.05 4.60 -2.19
N MET A 466 2.66 3.36 -2.47
CA MET A 466 3.61 2.29 -2.82
C MET A 466 4.32 2.60 -4.15
N GLN A 467 3.57 3.04 -5.16
CA GLN A 467 4.12 3.42 -6.47
C GLN A 467 5.04 4.63 -6.37
N ALA A 468 4.67 5.67 -5.61
CA ALA A 468 5.52 6.84 -5.37
C ALA A 468 6.80 6.47 -4.60
N SER A 469 6.73 5.54 -3.65
CA SER A 469 7.90 5.02 -2.93
C SER A 469 8.81 4.21 -3.86
N ALA A 470 8.23 3.40 -4.74
CA ALA A 470 8.99 2.68 -5.77
C ALA A 470 9.67 3.66 -6.73
N ALA A 471 8.95 4.68 -7.21
CA ALA A 471 9.51 5.73 -8.08
C ALA A 471 10.67 6.48 -7.41
N PHE A 472 10.60 6.74 -6.10
CA PHE A 472 11.71 7.34 -5.34
C PHE A 472 12.96 6.45 -5.31
N VAL A 473 12.78 5.15 -5.10
CA VAL A 473 13.90 4.19 -5.12
C VAL A 473 14.47 4.08 -6.53
N SER A 474 13.64 3.99 -7.56
CA SER A 474 14.05 3.94 -8.97
C SER A 474 14.79 5.20 -9.39
N ALA A 475 14.28 6.39 -9.06
CA ALA A 475 14.94 7.67 -9.31
C ALA A 475 16.30 7.76 -8.58
N SER A 476 16.39 7.21 -7.36
CA SER A 476 17.66 7.13 -6.64
C SER A 476 18.66 6.24 -7.39
N ALA A 477 18.25 5.01 -7.74
CA ALA A 477 19.10 4.05 -8.45
C ALA A 477 19.57 4.59 -9.81
N LEU A 478 18.67 5.24 -10.55
CA LEU A 478 18.99 5.88 -11.82
C LEU A 478 20.04 6.98 -11.64
N GLY A 479 19.91 7.82 -10.61
CA GLY A 479 20.89 8.86 -10.31
C GLY A 479 22.26 8.32 -9.91
N MET A 480 22.30 7.20 -9.18
CA MET A 480 23.55 6.53 -8.82
C MET A 480 24.28 5.98 -10.06
N ALA A 481 23.52 5.44 -11.01
CA ALA A 481 24.08 4.92 -12.26
C ALA A 481 24.48 6.03 -13.24
N SER A 482 23.68 7.09 -13.36
CA SER A 482 23.95 8.18 -14.31
C SER A 482 25.06 9.12 -13.86
N GLY A 483 25.35 9.20 -12.55
CA GLY A 483 26.47 10.00 -12.02
C GLY A 483 27.80 9.67 -12.71
N PRO A 484 28.33 8.45 -12.57
CA PRO A 484 29.59 8.06 -13.21
C PRO A 484 29.54 8.13 -14.74
N ALA A 485 28.40 7.81 -15.34
CA ALA A 485 28.21 7.90 -16.79
C ALA A 485 28.35 9.35 -17.31
N LEU A 486 27.75 10.33 -16.61
CA LEU A 486 27.90 11.74 -16.93
C LEU A 486 29.33 12.22 -16.72
N ALA A 487 29.99 11.77 -15.65
CA ALA A 487 31.39 12.09 -15.39
C ALA A 487 32.31 11.66 -16.54
N GLY A 488 32.10 10.46 -17.09
CA GLY A 488 32.86 9.96 -18.24
C GLY A 488 32.63 10.74 -19.54
N LEU A 489 31.48 11.39 -19.70
CA LEU A 489 31.18 12.25 -20.85
C LEU A 489 31.79 13.66 -20.71
N LEU A 490 32.12 14.09 -19.49
CA LEU A 490 32.65 15.42 -19.18
C LEU A 490 34.18 15.52 -19.31
N GLN A 491 34.77 14.81 -20.28
CA GLN A 491 36.21 14.83 -20.57
C GLN A 491 36.59 15.99 -21.50
N THR A 492 36.46 17.22 -21.02
CA THR A 492 36.87 18.41 -21.79
C THR A 492 37.83 19.27 -20.99
N ASN A 493 38.77 19.90 -21.69
CA ASN A 493 39.79 20.75 -21.08
C ASN A 493 39.83 22.10 -21.79
N PHE A 494 39.32 23.14 -21.14
CA PHE A 494 39.42 24.52 -21.61
C PHE A 494 39.42 25.50 -20.42
N LYS A 495 39.89 26.73 -20.67
CA LYS A 495 40.00 27.76 -19.63
C LYS A 495 39.24 29.00 -20.07
N ILE A 496 38.29 29.45 -19.24
CA ILE A 496 37.56 30.70 -19.45
C ILE A 496 37.98 31.67 -18.35
N TYR A 497 38.65 32.76 -18.76
CA TYR A 497 39.26 33.73 -17.84
C TYR A 497 40.19 33.07 -16.80
N LYS A 498 39.83 33.15 -15.52
CA LYS A 498 40.58 32.58 -14.38
C LYS A 498 40.02 31.23 -13.89
N LEU A 499 38.94 30.73 -14.50
CA LEU A 499 38.28 29.48 -14.09
C LEU A 499 38.69 28.34 -15.00
N THR A 500 39.14 27.24 -14.39
CA THR A 500 39.58 26.04 -15.13
C THR A 500 38.42 25.06 -15.27
N PHE A 501 38.10 24.68 -16.51
CA PHE A 501 37.11 23.65 -16.84
C PHE A 501 37.88 22.42 -17.37
N ASN A 502 38.17 21.50 -16.46
CA ASN A 502 38.82 20.22 -16.76
C ASN A 502 37.91 19.07 -16.31
N GLU A 503 38.35 17.85 -16.57
CA GLU A 503 37.62 16.62 -16.21
C GLU A 503 37.28 16.54 -14.71
N ASP A 504 38.11 17.14 -13.85
CA ASP A 504 37.96 17.13 -12.39
C ASP A 504 36.96 18.19 -11.88
N THR A 505 36.91 19.38 -12.51
CA THR A 505 36.09 20.54 -12.08
C THR A 505 34.74 20.61 -12.79
N LEU A 506 34.63 20.08 -14.01
CA LEU A 506 33.40 20.07 -14.80
C LEU A 506 32.21 19.43 -14.08
N PRO A 507 32.35 18.28 -13.39
CA PRO A 507 31.29 17.73 -12.56
C PRO A 507 30.71 18.75 -11.56
N GLY A 508 31.57 19.56 -10.92
CA GLY A 508 31.14 20.59 -9.99
C GLY A 508 30.36 21.72 -10.66
N TRP A 509 30.84 22.23 -11.79
CA TRP A 509 30.16 23.29 -12.53
C TRP A 509 28.80 22.86 -13.09
N VAL A 510 28.74 21.66 -13.68
CA VAL A 510 27.49 21.10 -14.23
C VAL A 510 26.47 20.89 -13.12
N MET A 511 26.88 20.31 -12.00
CA MET A 511 25.98 20.10 -10.86
C MET A 511 25.55 21.42 -10.21
N ALA A 512 26.43 22.41 -10.11
CA ALA A 512 26.07 23.75 -9.63
C ALA A 512 24.97 24.36 -10.50
N LEU A 513 25.10 24.31 -11.83
CA LEU A 513 24.07 24.79 -12.75
C LEU A 513 22.76 24.00 -12.59
N ALA A 514 22.83 22.68 -12.48
CA ALA A 514 21.65 21.83 -12.30
C ALA A 514 20.90 22.14 -10.98
N TRP A 515 21.62 22.38 -9.89
CA TRP A 515 21.03 22.79 -8.60
C TRP A 515 20.44 24.20 -8.65
N LEU A 516 21.02 25.12 -9.43
CA LEU A 516 20.45 26.44 -9.66
C LEU A 516 19.12 26.34 -10.42
N VAL A 517 19.09 25.55 -11.50
CA VAL A 517 17.85 25.31 -12.28
C VAL A 517 16.79 24.63 -11.41
N TYR A 518 17.18 23.64 -10.61
CA TYR A 518 16.29 22.98 -9.67
C TYR A 518 15.72 23.96 -8.64
N LEU A 519 16.55 24.84 -8.07
CA LEU A 519 16.12 25.86 -7.11
C LEU A 519 15.08 26.81 -7.71
N LEU A 520 15.29 27.26 -8.95
CA LEU A 520 14.32 28.10 -9.67
C LEU A 520 13.02 27.35 -9.95
N TRP A 521 13.10 26.07 -10.36
CA TRP A 521 11.92 25.24 -10.59
C TRP A 521 11.14 24.98 -9.31
N LEU A 522 11.83 24.69 -8.20
CA LEU A 522 11.25 24.52 -6.88
C LEU A 522 10.50 25.77 -6.45
N TRP A 523 11.07 26.96 -6.64
CA TRP A 523 10.45 28.23 -6.24
C TRP A 523 9.14 28.50 -6.99
N ILE A 524 9.07 28.15 -8.28
CA ILE A 524 7.92 28.46 -9.14
C ILE A 524 6.80 27.42 -8.97
N SER A 525 7.15 26.14 -8.85
CA SER A 525 6.20 25.04 -9.02
C SER A 525 5.88 24.26 -7.75
N PHE A 526 6.60 24.47 -6.64
CA PHE A 526 6.32 23.76 -5.39
C PHE A 526 5.16 24.40 -4.64
N LYS A 527 4.14 23.60 -4.32
CA LYS A 527 2.98 24.05 -3.54
C LYS A 527 3.01 23.35 -2.19
N GLU A 528 3.28 24.10 -1.13
CA GLU A 528 3.29 23.57 0.23
C GLU A 528 1.89 23.03 0.57
N PRO A 529 1.75 21.77 1.02
CA PRO A 529 0.48 21.24 1.46
C PRO A 529 0.00 21.99 2.71
N SER A 530 -1.27 22.40 2.72
CA SER A 530 -1.88 23.09 3.86
C SER A 530 -1.90 22.16 5.07
N ARG A 531 -1.15 22.52 6.11
CA ARG A 531 -1.19 21.86 7.41
C ARG A 531 -2.04 22.71 8.34
N GLU A 532 -3.01 22.09 9.01
CA GLU A 532 -3.74 22.72 10.10
C GLU A 532 -2.72 23.19 11.14
N THR A 533 -2.63 24.51 11.31
CA THR A 533 -1.75 25.08 12.33
C THR A 533 -2.43 24.82 13.66
N GLU A 534 -1.82 24.03 14.54
CA GLU A 534 -2.21 23.97 15.95
C GLU A 534 -2.24 25.41 16.49
N GLU A 535 -3.44 25.98 16.63
CA GLU A 535 -3.62 27.22 17.36
C GLU A 535 -3.17 26.97 18.80
N SER A 536 -2.14 27.71 19.23
CA SER A 536 -1.69 27.69 20.62
C SER A 536 -2.84 28.12 21.54
N PRO A 537 -3.08 27.44 22.67
CA PRO A 537 -4.18 27.76 23.60
C PRO A 537 -4.13 29.19 24.18
N ALA A 538 -3.01 29.89 24.03
CA ALA A 538 -2.75 31.20 24.65
C ALA A 538 -3.61 32.35 24.08
N SER A 539 -4.27 32.19 22.92
CA SER A 539 -5.07 33.25 22.29
C SER A 539 -6.57 33.22 22.62
N GLN A 540 -7.07 32.16 23.29
CA GLN A 540 -8.50 32.07 23.67
C GLN A 540 -8.80 32.74 25.01
N GLU A 541 -7.84 32.84 25.94
CA GLU A 541 -8.04 33.52 27.23
C GLU A 541 -8.17 35.04 27.08
N ALA A 542 -7.53 35.66 26.08
CA ALA A 542 -7.62 37.10 25.85
C ALA A 542 -8.99 37.56 25.29
N LYS A 543 -9.79 36.66 24.71
CA LYS A 543 -11.12 36.98 24.16
C LYS A 543 -12.29 36.60 25.08
N ALA A 544 -12.05 35.75 26.09
CA ALA A 544 -13.07 35.37 27.07
C ALA A 544 -13.25 36.39 28.22
N GLY A 545 -12.31 37.32 28.41
CA GLY A 545 -12.31 38.29 29.51
C GLY A 545 -13.23 39.51 29.36
N ILE A 546 -13.97 39.66 28.25
CA ILE A 546 -14.73 40.91 27.96
C ILE A 546 -16.26 40.71 28.00
N SER A 547 -16.78 39.49 28.16
CA SER A 547 -18.24 39.27 28.09
C SER A 547 -18.79 38.33 29.16
N THR A 548 -18.71 38.69 30.43
CA THR A 548 -19.64 38.18 31.46
C THR A 548 -19.87 39.23 32.55
N GLY A 549 -20.81 40.15 32.29
CA GLY A 549 -21.50 40.91 33.31
C GLY A 549 -22.96 40.47 33.36
N SER A 550 -23.43 40.11 34.56
CA SER A 550 -24.85 39.97 34.95
C SER A 550 -25.58 38.66 34.59
N HIS A 551 -25.63 37.70 35.52
CA HIS A 551 -26.84 37.42 36.32
C HIS A 551 -26.71 36.13 37.18
N HIS A 552 -26.95 36.33 38.48
CA HIS A 552 -27.39 35.45 39.58
C HIS A 552 -27.35 33.90 39.51
N ASP A 553 -26.62 33.36 40.49
CA ASP A 553 -27.05 32.45 41.58
C ASP A 553 -28.22 31.48 41.33
N TYR A 554 -27.96 30.18 41.47
CA TYR A 554 -28.69 29.30 42.41
C TYR A 554 -27.83 28.09 42.81
N ALA A 555 -28.02 27.69 44.07
CA ALA A 555 -27.17 26.86 44.90
C ALA A 555 -27.23 25.35 44.61
N TYR A 556 -26.10 24.68 44.88
CA TYR A 556 -25.99 23.24 45.08
C TYR A 556 -26.51 22.87 46.48
N VAL A 557 -27.40 21.88 46.55
CA VAL A 557 -27.72 21.13 47.76
C VAL A 557 -27.02 19.77 47.70
N GLN A 558 -26.16 19.57 48.68
CA GLN A 558 -25.49 18.34 49.11
C GLN A 558 -26.49 17.26 49.55
N LEU A 559 -26.34 16.02 49.07
CA LEU A 559 -26.74 14.75 49.73
C LEU A 559 -25.84 13.65 49.13
N ARG A 560 -24.98 12.97 49.89
CA ARG A 560 -25.25 11.88 50.84
C ARG A 560 -26.02 10.71 50.24
#